data_AF-A0A521ZI24-F1
#
_entry.id   AF-A0A521ZI24-F1
#
_cell.length_a   1.000
_cell.length_b   1.000
_cell.length_c   1.000
_cell.angle_alpha   90.00
_cell.angle_beta   90.00
_cell.angle_gamma   90.00
#
_symmetry.space_group_name_H-M   'P 1'
#
loop_
_entity.id
_entity.type
_entity.pdbx_description
1 polymer ?
#
loop_
_entity_poly.entity_id
_entity_poly.type
_entity_poly.pdbx_seq_one_letter_code
_entity_poly.pdbx_strand_id
1 'polypeptide(L)'
;MKLNQHYSIQLVRRHAAFTLVEVAIALAVIGFALVAIIGVLPTGLEVQKNNREETIIDHDANYFLNAIRNGTRGLDDLTNYVEAITNFWTFYTVDFDATPPTTNFLRAGTDSYTRTNSQVNSYPTPLTTFWLTNGTRIIGLLGRDRYELSGNKATAQLRSNYTAAYVRALSGAATEKFPQTNSAVRDLAFNYRFVTEIVDVQSPTTNTAYGKNLVNNLREVRLLFRWPLLPRGGTGNGREVYRAEFGGRKLQINDPDPLQPQPHPLWFFEPPAYAKAP
;
A
#
# COMPACT_ATOMS: atom_id res chain seq x y z
N MET A 1 -77.02 -78.30 0.21
CA MET A 1 -75.70 -78.32 0.89
C MET A 1 -74.88 -77.18 0.31
N LYS A 2 -74.85 -76.00 0.98
CA LYS A 2 -74.13 -74.80 0.50
C LYS A 2 -72.75 -74.76 1.14
N LEU A 3 -71.68 -74.73 0.33
CA LEU A 3 -70.32 -74.41 0.78
C LEU A 3 -70.15 -72.89 0.84
N ASN A 4 -69.76 -72.37 2.01
CA ASN A 4 -69.28 -71.01 2.20
C ASN A 4 -67.75 -70.98 1.97
N GLN A 5 -67.29 -70.20 0.99
CA GLN A 5 -65.88 -69.82 0.88
C GLN A 5 -65.64 -68.53 1.68
N HIS A 6 -64.73 -68.61 2.65
CA HIS A 6 -64.25 -67.48 3.43
C HIS A 6 -63.30 -66.61 2.59
N TYR A 7 -63.69 -65.38 2.31
CA TYR A 7 -62.79 -64.35 1.81
C TYR A 7 -62.06 -63.69 3.00
N SER A 8 -60.76 -63.92 3.10
CA SER A 8 -59.86 -63.23 4.04
C SER A 8 -59.56 -61.82 3.54
N ILE A 9 -60.11 -60.82 4.24
CA ILE A 9 -59.89 -59.39 3.99
C ILE A 9 -58.49 -59.00 4.50
N GLN A 10 -57.60 -58.62 3.58
CA GLN A 10 -56.31 -58.02 3.91
C GLN A 10 -56.54 -56.56 4.35
N LEU A 11 -56.36 -56.26 5.64
CA LEU A 11 -56.45 -54.90 6.19
C LEU A 11 -55.23 -54.08 5.76
N VAL A 12 -55.44 -53.12 4.85
CA VAL A 12 -54.45 -52.09 4.52
C VAL A 12 -54.21 -51.22 5.77
N ARG A 13 -53.01 -51.29 6.35
CA ARG A 13 -52.58 -50.37 7.42
C ARG A 13 -52.62 -48.95 6.87
N ARG A 14 -53.49 -48.09 7.43
CA ARG A 14 -53.42 -46.64 7.19
C ARG A 14 -52.16 -46.12 7.90
N HIS A 15 -51.14 -45.77 7.13
CA HIS A 15 -50.06 -44.92 7.65
C HIS A 15 -50.66 -43.55 7.98
N ALA A 16 -50.45 -43.07 9.20
CA ALA A 16 -50.89 -41.73 9.61
C ALA A 16 -50.20 -40.69 8.71
N ALA A 17 -50.98 -39.83 8.06
CA ALA A 17 -50.48 -38.66 7.36
C ALA A 17 -50.23 -37.51 8.36
N PHE A 18 -49.30 -36.61 8.05
CA PHE A 18 -48.96 -35.47 8.91
C PHE A 18 -50.16 -34.55 9.17
N THR A 19 -50.26 -34.03 10.39
CA THR A 19 -51.29 -33.07 10.76
C THR A 19 -50.96 -31.68 10.18
N LEU A 20 -52.01 -30.88 9.89
CA LEU A 20 -51.85 -29.53 9.34
C LEU A 20 -50.97 -28.64 10.24
N VAL A 21 -51.07 -28.82 11.56
CA VAL A 21 -50.27 -28.10 12.56
C VAL A 21 -48.79 -28.47 12.48
N GLU A 22 -48.45 -29.75 12.35
CA GLU A 22 -47.06 -30.19 12.20
C GLU A 22 -46.42 -29.60 10.94
N VAL A 23 -47.13 -29.61 9.82
CA VAL A 23 -46.65 -29.02 8.56
C VAL A 23 -46.48 -27.50 8.70
N ALA A 24 -47.42 -26.81 9.37
CA ALA A 24 -47.33 -25.37 9.58
C ALA A 24 -46.11 -24.98 10.44
N ILE A 25 -45.84 -25.71 11.52
CA ILE A 25 -44.68 -25.45 12.38
C ILE A 25 -43.37 -25.79 11.65
N ALA A 26 -43.34 -26.89 10.89
CA ALA A 26 -42.16 -27.26 10.12
C ALA A 26 -41.80 -26.18 9.08
N LEU A 27 -42.79 -25.67 8.35
CA LEU A 27 -42.59 -24.58 7.39
C LEU A 27 -42.16 -23.28 8.08
N ALA A 28 -42.69 -22.96 9.27
CA ALA A 28 -42.28 -21.80 10.05
C ALA A 28 -40.81 -21.88 10.49
N VAL A 29 -40.36 -23.05 10.97
CA VAL A 29 -38.95 -23.27 11.37
C VAL A 29 -38.01 -23.21 10.18
N ILE A 30 -38.37 -23.82 9.05
CA ILE A 30 -37.58 -23.77 7.82
C ILE A 30 -37.49 -22.32 7.31
N GLY A 31 -38.60 -21.59 7.32
CA GLY A 31 -38.64 -20.17 6.91
C GLY A 31 -37.70 -19.31 7.77
N PHE A 32 -37.74 -19.48 9.09
CA PHE A 32 -36.83 -18.78 10.00
C PHE A 32 -35.36 -19.14 9.75
N ALA A 33 -35.04 -20.42 9.56
CA ALA A 33 -33.68 -20.87 9.32
C ALA A 33 -33.10 -20.33 7.99
N LEU A 34 -33.90 -20.29 6.93
CA LEU A 34 -33.47 -19.72 5.64
C LEU A 34 -33.17 -18.22 5.74
N VAL A 35 -34.00 -17.46 6.46
CA VAL A 35 -33.74 -16.03 6.72
C VAL A 35 -32.45 -15.85 7.50
N ALA A 36 -32.19 -16.69 8.51
CA ALA A 36 -30.96 -16.64 9.29
C ALA A 36 -29.71 -16.93 8.44
N ILE A 37 -29.72 -17.97 7.59
CA ILE A 37 -28.58 -18.35 6.73
C ILE A 37 -28.31 -17.26 5.68
N ILE A 38 -29.35 -16.78 5.01
CA ILE A 38 -29.22 -15.73 3.99
C ILE A 38 -28.79 -14.41 4.63
N GLY A 39 -29.22 -14.13 5.86
CA GLY A 39 -28.83 -12.93 6.61
C GLY A 39 -27.34 -12.86 6.95
N VAL A 40 -26.69 -14.00 7.25
CA VAL A 40 -25.26 -14.03 7.61
C VAL A 40 -24.31 -14.22 6.42
N LEU A 41 -24.80 -14.68 5.27
CA LEU A 41 -23.98 -14.92 4.08
C LEU A 41 -23.24 -13.66 3.58
N PRO A 42 -23.86 -12.47 3.49
CA PRO A 42 -23.17 -11.24 3.11
C PRO A 42 -21.98 -10.94 4.03
N THR A 43 -22.17 -11.06 5.35
CA THR A 43 -21.11 -10.85 6.35
C THR A 43 -19.97 -11.86 6.18
N GLY A 44 -20.29 -13.13 5.93
CA GLY A 44 -19.28 -14.16 5.68
C GLY A 44 -18.42 -13.88 4.44
N LEU A 45 -19.02 -13.35 3.37
CA LEU A 45 -18.30 -12.97 2.15
C LEU A 45 -17.40 -11.74 2.38
N GLU A 46 -17.87 -10.75 3.12
CA GLU A 46 -17.06 -9.57 3.49
C GLU A 46 -15.84 -9.96 4.31
N VAL A 47 -16.01 -10.85 5.30
CA VAL A 47 -14.88 -11.35 6.12
C VAL A 47 -13.85 -12.08 5.25
N GLN A 48 -14.29 -12.94 4.33
CA GLN A 48 -13.39 -13.64 3.42
C GLN A 48 -12.63 -12.67 2.50
N LYS A 49 -13.34 -11.66 1.97
CA LYS A 49 -12.74 -10.61 1.14
C LYS A 49 -11.70 -9.83 1.94
N ASN A 50 -12.04 -9.36 3.14
CA ASN A 50 -11.15 -8.57 3.99
C ASN A 50 -9.90 -9.37 4.36
N ASN A 51 -10.05 -10.64 4.77
CA ASN A 51 -8.91 -11.51 5.09
C ASN A 51 -7.98 -11.71 3.88
N ARG A 52 -8.55 -11.84 2.68
CA ARG A 52 -7.76 -11.93 1.44
C ARG A 52 -7.02 -10.63 1.14
N GLU A 53 -7.70 -9.49 1.26
CA GLU A 53 -7.10 -8.18 1.03
C GLU A 53 -5.96 -7.91 2.01
N GLU A 54 -6.15 -8.18 3.31
CA GLU A 54 -5.13 -8.05 4.36
C GLU A 54 -3.90 -8.92 4.06
N THR A 55 -4.10 -10.19 3.70
CA THR A 55 -2.99 -11.09 3.32
C THR A 55 -2.19 -10.57 2.12
N ILE A 56 -2.88 -9.95 1.13
CA ILE A 56 -2.22 -9.35 -0.03
C ILE A 56 -1.40 -8.12 0.40
N ILE A 57 -1.97 -7.27 1.26
CA ILE A 57 -1.26 -6.09 1.78
C ILE A 57 -0.03 -6.52 2.58
N ASP A 58 -0.14 -7.52 3.46
CA ASP A 58 0.98 -8.07 4.21
C ASP A 58 2.13 -8.51 3.29
N HIS A 59 1.80 -9.25 2.23
CA HIS A 59 2.80 -9.74 1.29
C HIS A 59 3.48 -8.59 0.52
N ASP A 60 2.67 -7.69 -0.05
CA ASP A 60 3.15 -6.59 -0.86
C ASP A 60 3.92 -5.56 -0.02
N ALA A 61 3.49 -5.30 1.22
CA ALA A 61 4.15 -4.40 2.14
C ALA A 61 5.55 -4.89 2.49
N ASN A 62 5.70 -6.19 2.81
CA ASN A 62 7.01 -6.79 3.03
C ASN A 62 7.90 -6.71 1.78
N TYR A 63 7.33 -6.89 0.59
CA TYR A 63 8.06 -6.74 -0.67
C TYR A 63 8.61 -5.32 -0.85
N PHE A 64 7.76 -4.29 -0.74
CA PHE A 64 8.19 -2.89 -0.88
C PHE A 64 9.15 -2.47 0.23
N LEU A 65 8.91 -2.88 1.47
CA LEU A 65 9.78 -2.56 2.61
C LEU A 65 11.19 -3.11 2.39
N ASN A 66 11.30 -4.37 1.94
CA ASN A 66 12.59 -4.98 1.63
C ASN A 66 13.26 -4.34 0.42
N ALA A 67 12.50 -4.00 -0.62
CA ALA A 67 13.04 -3.33 -1.81
C ALA A 67 13.61 -1.93 -1.48
N ILE A 68 12.88 -1.14 -0.69
CA ILE A 68 13.31 0.19 -0.23
C ILE A 68 14.53 0.04 0.67
N ARG A 69 14.46 -0.83 1.70
CA ARG A 69 15.55 -1.05 2.66
C ARG A 69 16.88 -1.43 2.01
N ASN A 70 16.84 -2.25 0.95
CA ASN A 70 18.04 -2.70 0.25
C ASN A 70 18.43 -1.81 -0.94
N GLY A 71 17.63 -0.77 -1.24
CA GLY A 71 17.87 0.11 -2.38
C GLY A 71 17.87 -0.63 -3.72
N THR A 72 17.00 -1.64 -3.89
CA THR A 72 17.01 -2.52 -5.07
C THR A 72 16.73 -1.75 -6.35
N ARG A 73 17.57 -1.98 -7.39
CA ARG A 73 17.51 -1.25 -8.66
C ARG A 73 16.87 -2.02 -9.82
N GLY A 74 16.89 -3.35 -9.78
CA GLY A 74 16.45 -4.21 -10.90
C GLY A 74 14.99 -4.66 -10.90
N LEU A 75 14.09 -3.99 -10.14
CA LEU A 75 12.69 -4.41 -10.00
C LEU A 75 11.79 -3.84 -11.12
N ASP A 76 12.16 -4.06 -12.37
CA ASP A 76 11.48 -3.44 -13.53
C ASP A 76 10.03 -3.93 -13.71
N ASP A 77 9.71 -5.12 -13.20
CA ASP A 77 8.35 -5.64 -13.16
C ASP A 77 7.38 -4.75 -12.38
N LEU A 78 7.88 -3.94 -11.43
CA LEU A 78 7.06 -2.97 -10.69
C LEU A 78 6.33 -1.98 -11.61
N THR A 79 6.85 -1.73 -12.81
CA THR A 79 6.20 -0.87 -13.81
C THR A 79 4.85 -1.39 -14.30
N ASN A 80 4.57 -2.68 -14.09
CA ASN A 80 3.28 -3.30 -14.43
C ASN A 80 2.21 -3.10 -13.34
N TYR A 81 2.64 -2.77 -12.12
CA TYR A 81 1.79 -2.75 -10.92
C TYR A 81 1.66 -1.35 -10.32
N VAL A 82 2.74 -0.57 -10.30
CA VAL A 82 2.75 0.81 -9.85
C VAL A 82 2.16 1.70 -10.94
N GLU A 83 0.97 2.24 -10.68
CA GLU A 83 0.25 3.06 -11.64
C GLU A 83 0.76 4.51 -11.62
N ALA A 84 0.95 5.05 -10.43
CA ALA A 84 1.42 6.40 -10.24
C ALA A 84 2.18 6.58 -8.91
N ILE A 85 3.11 7.52 -8.90
CA ILE A 85 3.73 8.05 -7.69
C ILE A 85 3.48 9.56 -7.67
N THR A 86 3.15 10.10 -6.51
CA THR A 86 2.97 11.53 -6.29
C THR A 86 3.74 11.96 -5.06
N ASN A 87 4.56 13.00 -5.17
CA ASN A 87 5.23 13.61 -4.03
C ASN A 87 4.67 15.01 -3.81
N PHE A 88 3.98 15.21 -2.69
CA PHE A 88 3.57 16.54 -2.25
C PHE A 88 4.69 17.12 -1.41
N TRP A 89 5.31 18.19 -1.90
CA TRP A 89 6.47 18.79 -1.26
C TRP A 89 6.15 20.20 -0.75
N THR A 90 6.84 20.60 0.31
CA THR A 90 6.80 21.97 0.83
C THR A 90 8.19 22.38 1.27
N PHE A 91 8.64 23.53 0.80
CA PHE A 91 9.90 24.16 1.22
C PHE A 91 9.63 25.21 2.28
N TYR A 92 10.49 25.22 3.29
CA TYR A 92 10.54 26.21 4.34
C TYR A 92 11.94 26.80 4.41
N THR A 93 12.07 28.09 4.71
CA THR A 93 13.34 28.65 5.19
C THR A 93 13.48 28.32 6.67
N VAL A 94 14.71 28.09 7.13
CA VAL A 94 15.01 27.78 8.52
C VAL A 94 15.93 28.87 9.08
N ASP A 95 15.51 29.49 10.17
CA ASP A 95 16.37 30.38 10.96
C ASP A 95 16.86 29.62 12.20
N PHE A 96 18.13 29.23 12.17
CA PHE A 96 18.80 28.55 13.27
C PHE A 96 19.31 29.49 14.37
N ASP A 97 19.32 30.81 14.14
CA ASP A 97 19.73 31.79 15.14
C ASP A 97 18.55 32.22 16.02
N ALA A 98 17.32 32.05 15.55
CA ALA A 98 16.12 32.15 16.38
C ALA A 98 16.11 31.07 17.48
N THR A 99 15.66 31.44 18.68
CA THR A 99 15.53 30.52 19.83
C THR A 99 14.08 30.50 20.33
N PRO A 100 13.29 29.42 20.08
CA PRO A 100 13.64 28.22 19.31
C PRO A 100 13.77 28.52 17.80
N PRO A 101 14.45 27.64 17.03
CA PRO A 101 14.55 27.78 15.58
C PRO A 101 13.18 27.94 14.94
N THR A 102 13.06 28.86 13.99
CA THR A 102 11.79 29.13 13.31
C THR A 102 11.83 28.66 11.86
N THR A 103 10.66 28.28 11.35
CA THR A 103 10.48 27.88 9.95
C THR A 103 9.44 28.76 9.30
N ASN A 104 9.77 29.35 8.15
CA ASN A 104 8.81 30.14 7.37
C ASN A 104 8.50 29.43 6.06
N PHE A 105 7.21 29.36 5.71
CA PHE A 105 6.78 28.77 4.44
C PHE A 105 7.39 29.54 3.26
N LEU A 106 7.94 28.80 2.29
CA LEU A 106 8.50 29.38 1.08
C LEU A 106 7.62 29.06 -0.14
N ARG A 107 7.44 27.78 -0.43
CA ARG A 107 6.61 27.30 -1.55
C ARG A 107 6.21 25.84 -1.37
N ALA A 108 5.11 25.44 -1.99
CA ALA A 108 4.67 24.05 -2.06
C ALA A 108 4.26 23.68 -3.48
N GLY A 109 4.20 22.38 -3.74
CA GLY A 109 3.75 21.85 -5.01
C GLY A 109 3.65 20.34 -4.99
N THR A 110 3.38 19.78 -6.16
CA THR A 110 3.25 18.33 -6.35
C THR A 110 4.10 17.91 -7.53
N ASP A 111 4.90 16.87 -7.31
CA ASP A 111 5.57 16.13 -8.38
C ASP A 111 4.76 14.87 -8.66
N SER A 112 4.43 14.60 -9.92
CA SER A 112 3.65 13.43 -10.33
C SER A 112 4.40 12.60 -11.35
N TYR A 113 4.25 11.28 -11.25
CA TYR A 113 4.97 10.31 -12.07
C TYR A 113 4.01 9.18 -12.43
N THR A 114 3.85 8.90 -13.71
CA THR A 114 3.12 7.75 -14.24
C THR A 114 4.00 7.01 -15.25
N ARG A 115 3.51 5.90 -15.79
CA ARG A 115 4.23 5.14 -16.83
C ARG A 115 4.45 5.93 -18.12
N THR A 116 3.60 6.91 -18.41
CA THR A 116 3.59 7.62 -19.70
C THR A 116 3.80 9.13 -19.58
N ASN A 117 3.80 9.67 -18.37
CA ASN A 117 3.95 11.11 -18.13
C ASN A 117 4.64 11.35 -16.79
N SER A 118 5.27 12.52 -16.65
CA SER A 118 5.70 13.04 -15.36
C SER A 118 5.59 14.56 -15.38
N GLN A 119 5.33 15.15 -14.22
CA GLN A 119 5.37 16.59 -14.01
C GLN A 119 6.08 16.85 -12.70
N VAL A 120 7.34 17.26 -12.78
CA VAL A 120 8.17 17.55 -11.60
C VAL A 120 8.27 19.06 -11.44
N ASN A 121 7.42 19.61 -10.57
CA ASN A 121 7.31 21.05 -10.33
C ASN A 121 8.25 21.54 -9.23
N SER A 122 9.01 20.65 -8.57
CA SER A 122 9.96 21.02 -7.52
C SER A 122 11.18 21.83 -8.02
N TYR A 123 11.32 21.98 -9.34
CA TYR A 123 12.36 22.73 -10.02
C TYR A 123 11.83 24.04 -10.64
N PRO A 124 12.70 25.05 -10.86
CA PRO A 124 12.31 26.28 -11.53
C PRO A 124 11.74 26.06 -12.94
N THR A 125 12.33 25.13 -13.70
CA THR A 125 11.79 24.61 -14.95
C THR A 125 11.23 23.21 -14.70
N PRO A 126 9.93 22.97 -14.88
CA PRO A 126 9.37 21.66 -14.63
C PRO A 126 9.98 20.58 -15.52
N LEU A 127 10.33 19.44 -14.93
CA LEU A 127 10.84 18.28 -15.66
C LEU A 127 9.66 17.38 -16.08
N THR A 128 9.70 16.82 -17.29
CA THR A 128 8.54 16.08 -17.86
C THR A 128 8.86 14.67 -18.39
N THR A 129 10.11 14.23 -18.33
CA THR A 129 10.61 12.97 -18.92
C THR A 129 10.93 11.86 -17.90
N PHE A 130 10.62 12.09 -16.62
CA PHE A 130 10.86 11.18 -15.50
C PHE A 130 9.73 10.16 -15.31
N TRP A 131 9.37 9.44 -16.37
CA TRP A 131 8.30 8.44 -16.32
C TRP A 131 8.72 7.20 -15.51
N LEU A 132 7.75 6.46 -14.98
CA LEU A 132 7.95 5.20 -14.26
C LEU A 132 8.25 4.05 -15.25
N THR A 133 9.47 4.03 -15.79
CA THR A 133 9.92 3.09 -16.84
C THR A 133 10.74 1.92 -16.32
N ASN A 134 11.23 1.98 -15.09
CA ASN A 134 12.04 0.93 -14.47
C ASN A 134 11.85 0.92 -12.94
N GLY A 135 12.31 -0.16 -12.31
CA GLY A 135 12.25 -0.34 -10.86
C GLY A 135 13.14 0.65 -10.12
N THR A 136 14.25 1.08 -10.72
CA THR A 136 15.18 2.06 -10.15
C THR A 136 14.48 3.39 -9.86
N ARG A 137 13.69 3.93 -10.79
CA ARG A 137 12.91 5.17 -10.59
C ARG A 137 11.85 4.99 -9.52
N ILE A 138 11.12 3.87 -9.55
CA ILE A 138 10.08 3.57 -8.57
C ILE A 138 10.67 3.53 -7.15
N ILE A 139 11.65 2.66 -6.90
CA ILE A 139 12.28 2.53 -5.57
C ILE A 139 13.01 3.82 -5.18
N GLY A 140 13.68 4.46 -6.13
CA GLY A 140 14.40 5.71 -5.90
C GLY A 140 13.51 6.88 -5.49
N LEU A 141 12.29 6.96 -6.01
CA LEU A 141 11.29 7.95 -5.59
C LEU A 141 10.70 7.62 -4.22
N LEU A 142 10.46 6.34 -3.94
CA LEU A 142 9.94 5.85 -2.67
C LEU A 142 10.96 5.92 -1.53
N GLY A 143 12.26 5.92 -1.84
CA GLY A 143 13.36 6.06 -0.89
C GLY A 143 13.65 7.50 -0.42
N ARG A 144 12.80 8.46 -0.79
CA ARG A 144 12.98 9.87 -0.43
C ARG A 144 12.70 10.11 1.06
N ASP A 145 13.46 11.02 1.69
CA ASP A 145 13.24 11.32 3.11
C ASP A 145 12.00 12.18 3.31
N ARG A 146 11.33 11.99 4.44
CA ARG A 146 10.23 12.86 4.88
C ARG A 146 10.70 14.31 5.03
N TYR A 147 11.90 14.50 5.55
CA TYR A 147 12.50 15.80 5.79
C TYR A 147 13.90 15.82 5.20
N GLU A 148 14.17 16.78 4.32
CA GLU A 148 15.49 17.01 3.72
C GLU A 148 15.93 18.42 4.09
N LEU A 149 17.08 18.54 4.76
CA LEU A 149 17.71 19.83 5.02
C LEU A 149 18.76 20.07 3.93
N SER A 150 18.71 21.26 3.31
CA SER A 150 19.69 21.70 2.30
C SER A 150 20.21 23.09 2.63
N GLY A 151 21.39 23.44 2.13
CA GLY A 151 22.04 24.72 2.37
C GLY A 151 22.88 24.78 3.65
N ASN A 152 23.53 25.92 3.86
CA ASN A 152 24.32 26.20 5.07
C ASN A 152 23.44 26.87 6.13
N LYS A 153 23.96 27.07 7.35
CA LYS A 153 23.21 27.70 8.47
C LYS A 153 22.45 28.98 8.06
N ALA A 154 23.05 29.84 7.24
CA ALA A 154 22.45 31.11 6.80
C ALA A 154 21.46 30.99 5.63
N THR A 155 21.45 29.87 4.89
CA THR A 155 20.63 29.66 3.69
C THR A 155 19.84 28.35 3.78
N ALA A 156 19.61 27.86 4.99
CA ALA A 156 19.03 26.56 5.22
C ALA A 156 17.58 26.49 4.75
N GLN A 157 17.29 25.48 3.96
CA GLN A 157 15.95 25.15 3.50
C GLN A 157 15.59 23.76 3.95
N LEU A 158 14.42 23.64 4.58
CA LEU A 158 13.82 22.37 4.94
C LEU A 158 12.77 22.02 3.88
N ARG A 159 12.93 20.86 3.25
CA ARG A 159 11.93 20.27 2.36
C ARG A 159 11.18 19.16 3.10
N SER A 160 9.87 19.32 3.25
CA SER A 160 8.97 18.24 3.68
C SER A 160 8.45 17.51 2.46
N ASN A 161 8.50 16.18 2.44
CA ASN A 161 8.00 15.33 1.35
C ASN A 161 6.90 14.39 1.84
N TYR A 162 5.82 14.27 1.07
CA TYR A 162 4.78 13.26 1.25
C TYR A 162 4.68 12.46 -0.03
N THR A 163 5.40 11.34 -0.09
CA THR A 163 5.43 10.46 -1.25
C THR A 163 4.37 9.38 -1.11
N ALA A 164 3.42 9.35 -2.04
CA ALA A 164 2.36 8.36 -2.14
C ALA A 164 2.46 7.58 -3.45
N ALA A 165 2.28 6.26 -3.38
CA ALA A 165 2.24 5.36 -4.52
C ALA A 165 0.85 4.73 -4.65
N TYR A 166 0.37 4.67 -5.88
CA TYR A 166 -0.88 4.03 -6.28
C TYR A 166 -0.54 2.73 -6.99
N VAL A 167 -0.98 1.62 -6.43
CA VAL A 167 -0.49 0.30 -6.82
C VAL A 167 -1.64 -0.69 -6.92
N ARG A 168 -1.65 -1.45 -8.02
CA ARG A 168 -2.42 -2.68 -8.10
C ARG A 168 -1.66 -3.79 -7.40
N ALA A 169 -2.36 -4.60 -6.63
CA ALA A 169 -1.79 -5.74 -5.95
C ALA A 169 -0.84 -6.56 -6.83
N LEU A 170 0.31 -6.93 -6.29
CA LEU A 170 1.31 -7.74 -7.01
C LEU A 170 0.75 -9.16 -7.22
N SER A 171 0.09 -9.70 -6.20
CA SER A 171 -0.58 -11.00 -6.20
C SER A 171 -2.09 -10.88 -6.47
N GLY A 172 -2.74 -11.94 -6.96
CA GLY A 172 -4.18 -11.93 -7.29
C GLY A 172 -4.57 -12.88 -8.43
N ALA A 173 -5.76 -12.68 -9.01
CA ALA A 173 -6.24 -13.52 -10.10
C ALA A 173 -5.39 -13.33 -11.37
N ALA A 174 -5.05 -14.42 -12.06
CA ALA A 174 -4.20 -14.38 -13.26
C ALA A 174 -4.80 -13.50 -14.38
N THR A 175 -6.13 -13.44 -14.46
CA THR A 175 -6.87 -12.60 -15.41
C THR A 175 -6.61 -11.10 -15.23
N GLU A 176 -6.19 -10.65 -14.04
CA GLU A 176 -5.93 -9.25 -13.71
C GLU A 176 -4.45 -8.87 -13.86
N LYS A 177 -3.56 -9.85 -14.13
CA LYS A 177 -2.11 -9.65 -14.16
C LYS A 177 -1.60 -9.35 -15.56
N PHE A 178 -0.41 -8.76 -15.64
CA PHE A 178 0.29 -8.55 -16.90
C PHE A 178 0.40 -9.88 -17.68
N PRO A 179 0.18 -9.92 -19.02
CA PRO A 179 -0.04 -8.80 -19.94
C PRO A 179 -1.51 -8.37 -20.14
N GLN A 180 -2.30 -8.19 -19.07
CA GLN A 180 -3.65 -7.64 -19.17
C GLN A 180 -3.67 -6.19 -19.68
N THR A 181 -4.33 -5.96 -20.82
CA THR A 181 -4.45 -4.66 -21.48
C THR A 181 -5.83 -4.02 -21.33
N ASN A 182 -6.85 -4.78 -20.92
CA ASN A 182 -8.21 -4.28 -20.74
C ASN A 182 -8.32 -3.42 -19.46
N SER A 183 -8.63 -2.14 -19.60
CA SER A 183 -8.77 -1.21 -18.49
C SER A 183 -9.87 -1.60 -17.50
N ALA A 184 -11.00 -2.13 -17.98
CA ALA A 184 -12.10 -2.51 -17.10
C ALA A 184 -11.71 -3.65 -16.13
N VAL A 185 -10.90 -4.61 -16.61
CA VAL A 185 -10.38 -5.71 -15.78
C VAL A 185 -9.34 -5.18 -14.78
N ARG A 186 -8.51 -4.25 -15.21
CA ARG A 186 -7.47 -3.59 -14.41
C ARG A 186 -8.04 -2.71 -13.30
N ASP A 187 -9.18 -2.09 -13.53
CA ASP A 187 -9.88 -1.23 -12.58
C ASP A 187 -10.63 -2.03 -11.50
N LEU A 188 -11.11 -3.23 -11.84
CA LEU A 188 -11.75 -4.15 -10.89
C LEU A 188 -10.74 -4.86 -9.97
N ALA A 189 -9.48 -4.95 -10.40
CA ALA A 189 -8.43 -5.57 -9.62
C ALA A 189 -8.23 -4.84 -8.29
N PHE A 190 -7.78 -5.58 -7.27
CA PHE A 190 -7.50 -5.00 -5.96
C PHE A 190 -6.38 -3.96 -6.04
N ASN A 191 -6.70 -2.72 -5.67
CA ASN A 191 -5.81 -1.57 -5.72
C ASN A 191 -5.73 -0.91 -4.33
N TYR A 192 -4.54 -0.43 -3.99
CA TYR A 192 -4.27 0.28 -2.76
C TYR A 192 -3.38 1.50 -3.00
N ARG A 193 -3.35 2.38 -2.02
CA ARG A 193 -2.35 3.45 -1.95
C ARG A 193 -1.50 3.25 -0.73
N PHE A 194 -0.20 3.41 -0.85
CA PHE A 194 0.66 3.55 0.32
C PHE A 194 1.47 4.84 0.30
N VAL A 195 1.83 5.29 1.50
CA VAL A 195 2.66 6.47 1.72
C VAL A 195 3.97 6.02 2.34
N THR A 196 5.07 6.50 1.80
CA THR A 196 6.41 6.22 2.32
C THR A 196 6.87 7.38 3.19
N GLU A 197 7.16 7.10 4.45
CA GLU A 197 7.78 8.07 5.36
C GLU A 197 9.10 7.50 5.85
N ILE A 198 10.18 8.21 5.54
CA ILE A 198 11.52 7.85 6.01
C ILE A 198 12.01 8.96 6.92
N VAL A 199 12.32 8.60 8.16
CA VAL A 199 12.68 9.53 9.23
C VAL A 199 13.92 9.05 9.97
N ASP A 200 14.67 10.01 10.50
CA ASP A 200 15.87 9.76 11.28
C ASP A 200 15.50 9.23 12.67
N VAL A 201 16.19 8.18 13.12
CA VAL A 201 16.02 7.70 14.50
C VAL A 201 16.67 8.71 15.44
N GLN A 202 15.88 9.20 16.40
CA GLN A 202 16.34 10.20 17.36
C GLN A 202 17.32 9.57 18.35
N SER A 203 18.44 10.27 18.60
CA SER A 203 19.41 9.90 19.65
C SER A 203 19.32 10.89 20.80
N PRO A 204 19.26 10.44 22.06
CA PRO A 204 19.34 11.34 23.22
C PRO A 204 20.72 12.00 23.36
N THR A 205 21.74 11.51 22.66
CA THR A 205 23.13 11.96 22.77
C THR A 205 23.64 12.62 21.48
N THR A 206 22.97 13.67 21.00
CA THR A 206 23.25 14.35 19.72
C THR A 206 24.64 14.98 19.60
N ASN A 207 25.32 15.25 20.72
CA ASN A 207 26.64 15.91 20.75
C ASN A 207 27.84 14.95 20.72
N THR A 208 27.61 13.65 20.86
CA THR A 208 28.69 12.64 20.85
C THR A 208 28.95 12.13 19.43
N ALA A 209 30.17 11.67 19.14
CA ALA A 209 30.48 11.02 17.87
C ALA A 209 29.56 9.80 17.62
N TYR A 210 29.28 9.03 18.68
CA TYR A 210 28.35 7.91 18.64
C TYR A 210 26.93 8.32 18.25
N GLY A 211 26.35 9.32 18.93
CA GLY A 211 24.98 9.76 18.62
C GLY A 211 24.85 10.40 17.24
N LYS A 212 25.86 11.13 16.77
CA LYS A 212 25.91 11.63 15.38
C LYS A 212 25.96 10.48 14.37
N ASN A 213 26.76 9.45 14.64
CA ASN A 213 26.83 8.26 13.80
C ASN A 213 25.50 7.49 13.81
N LEU A 214 24.84 7.38 14.96
CA LEU A 214 23.54 6.71 15.07
C LEU A 214 22.49 7.44 14.24
N VAL A 215 22.31 8.75 14.47
CA VAL A 215 21.32 9.56 13.73
C VAL A 215 21.58 9.46 12.23
N ASN A 216 22.84 9.59 11.78
CA ASN A 216 23.17 9.60 10.36
C ASN A 216 23.00 8.25 9.64
N ASN A 217 23.16 7.13 10.35
CA ASN A 217 23.18 5.80 9.73
C ASN A 217 21.95 4.95 10.05
N LEU A 218 21.10 5.34 11.01
CA LEU A 218 19.92 4.60 11.40
C LEU A 218 18.66 5.40 11.03
N ARG A 219 17.81 4.78 10.20
CA ARG A 219 16.56 5.37 9.74
C ARG A 219 15.39 4.43 10.05
N GLU A 220 14.23 5.01 10.32
CA GLU A 220 12.96 4.29 10.38
C GLU A 220 12.20 4.54 9.08
N VAL A 221 11.77 3.46 8.42
CA VAL A 221 10.85 3.51 7.28
C VAL A 221 9.48 3.04 7.72
N ARG A 222 8.48 3.86 7.40
CA ARG A 222 7.07 3.59 7.65
C ARG A 222 6.34 3.57 6.32
N LEU A 223 5.64 2.48 6.04
CA LEU A 223 4.75 2.34 4.90
C LEU A 223 3.33 2.33 5.42
N LEU A 224 2.57 3.39 5.13
CA LEU A 224 1.17 3.48 5.51
C LEU A 224 0.31 3.07 4.32
N PHE A 225 -0.28 1.87 4.38
CA PHE A 225 -1.18 1.33 3.37
C PHE A 225 -2.62 1.75 3.65
N ARG A 226 -3.39 2.00 2.58
CA ARG A 226 -4.83 2.22 2.63
C ARG A 226 -5.53 1.60 1.44
N TRP A 227 -6.65 0.95 1.70
CA TRP A 227 -7.48 0.28 0.70
C TRP A 227 -8.97 0.26 1.13
N PRO A 228 -9.90 -0.04 0.22
CA PRO A 228 -9.73 -0.02 -1.23
C PRO A 228 -9.39 1.38 -1.74
N LEU A 229 -8.69 1.46 -2.87
CA LEU A 229 -8.54 2.72 -3.60
C LEU A 229 -9.88 3.12 -4.23
N LEU A 230 -10.35 4.33 -3.95
CA LEU A 230 -11.59 4.89 -4.48
C LEU A 230 -11.30 5.78 -5.71
N PRO A 231 -12.30 6.06 -6.56
CA PRO A 231 -12.15 7.02 -7.66
C PRO A 231 -11.58 8.36 -7.17
N ARG A 232 -10.76 8.99 -8.01
CA ARG A 232 -10.02 10.24 -7.71
C ARG A 232 -8.96 10.11 -6.60
N GLY A 233 -8.51 8.91 -6.27
CA GLY A 233 -7.42 8.67 -5.30
C GLY A 233 -7.85 8.75 -3.83
N GLY A 234 -9.16 8.71 -3.56
CA GLY A 234 -9.68 8.50 -2.21
C GLY A 234 -9.32 7.11 -1.69
N THR A 235 -9.46 6.88 -0.39
CA THR A 235 -9.19 5.56 0.22
C THR A 235 -10.31 5.16 1.14
N GLY A 236 -10.65 3.87 1.14
CA GLY A 236 -11.60 3.30 2.08
C GLY A 236 -11.05 3.16 3.50
N ASN A 237 -11.70 2.31 4.29
CA ASN A 237 -11.46 2.16 5.72
C ASN A 237 -10.28 1.22 6.07
N GLY A 238 -9.84 0.38 5.13
CA GLY A 238 -8.67 -0.49 5.31
C GLY A 238 -7.41 0.36 5.47
N ARG A 239 -6.66 0.12 6.56
CA ARG A 239 -5.44 0.85 6.86
C ARG A 239 -4.52 0.02 7.72
N GLU A 240 -3.26 -0.06 7.29
CA GLU A 240 -2.18 -0.66 8.06
C GLU A 240 -0.91 0.15 7.95
N VAL A 241 -0.01 -0.02 8.92
CA VAL A 241 1.29 0.63 8.94
C VAL A 241 2.36 -0.41 9.18
N TYR A 242 3.26 -0.54 8.23
CA TYR A 242 4.43 -1.40 8.33
C TYR A 242 5.63 -0.53 8.68
N ARG A 243 6.44 -0.98 9.62
CA ARG A 243 7.59 -0.23 10.10
C ARG A 243 8.81 -1.11 10.14
N ALA A 244 9.94 -0.59 9.72
CA ALA A 244 11.23 -1.18 9.99
C ALA A 244 12.27 -0.10 10.21
N GLU A 245 13.20 -0.42 11.12
CA GLU A 245 14.44 0.32 11.25
C GLU A 245 15.53 -0.40 10.46
N PHE A 246 16.41 0.36 9.83
CA PHE A 246 17.60 -0.22 9.24
C PHE A 246 18.80 0.72 9.32
N GLY A 247 19.95 0.09 9.49
CA GLY A 247 21.24 0.74 9.34
C GLY A 247 21.64 0.81 7.88
N GLY A 248 22.36 1.84 7.49
CA GLY A 248 22.93 1.97 6.15
C GLY A 248 23.27 3.40 5.78
N ARG A 249 24.05 3.55 4.73
CA ARG A 249 24.28 4.88 4.14
C ARG A 249 23.17 5.16 3.14
N LYS A 250 22.66 6.38 3.17
CA LYS A 250 21.77 6.85 2.10
C LYS A 250 22.60 7.31 0.90
N LEU A 251 22.28 6.80 -0.28
CA LEU A 251 22.88 7.18 -1.54
C LEU A 251 21.88 8.02 -2.35
N GLN A 252 22.35 9.15 -2.87
CA GLN A 252 21.66 9.91 -3.90
C GLN A 252 22.23 9.53 -5.27
N ILE A 253 21.36 9.18 -6.21
CA ILE A 253 21.70 9.02 -7.63
C ILE A 253 20.93 10.06 -8.41
N ASN A 254 21.64 10.77 -9.28
CA ASN A 254 21.08 11.78 -10.15
C ASN A 254 20.69 11.13 -11.48
N ASP A 255 19.39 10.97 -11.72
CA ASP A 255 18.85 10.49 -13.00
C ASP A 255 18.85 11.66 -14.00
N PRO A 256 19.63 11.60 -15.10
CA PRO A 256 19.71 12.70 -16.05
C PRO A 256 18.41 12.85 -16.85
N ASP A 257 17.98 14.10 -17.08
CA ASP A 257 16.92 14.39 -18.04
C ASP A 257 17.52 14.45 -19.46
N PRO A 258 17.03 13.68 -20.45
CA PRO A 258 17.48 13.80 -21.83
C PRO A 258 17.14 15.16 -22.48
N LEU A 259 16.17 15.90 -21.94
CA LEU A 259 15.68 17.17 -22.50
C LEU A 259 16.07 18.39 -21.68
N GLN A 260 16.59 18.23 -20.45
CA GLN A 260 16.96 19.33 -19.56
C GLN A 260 18.31 19.07 -18.88
N PRO A 261 19.10 20.12 -18.57
CA PRO A 261 20.41 19.94 -17.94
C PRO A 261 20.33 19.52 -16.47
N GLN A 262 19.17 19.60 -15.83
CA GLN A 262 19.02 19.35 -14.39
C GLN A 262 18.66 17.88 -14.14
N PRO A 263 19.48 17.13 -13.37
CA PRO A 263 19.14 15.76 -13.02
C PRO A 263 18.10 15.71 -11.90
N HIS A 264 17.32 14.62 -11.89
CA HIS A 264 16.36 14.32 -10.84
C HIS A 264 16.96 13.35 -9.79
N PRO A 265 16.99 13.71 -8.49
CA PRO A 265 17.57 12.86 -7.47
C PRO A 265 16.62 11.72 -7.12
N LEU A 266 17.18 10.52 -7.20
CA LEU A 266 16.65 9.27 -6.70
C LEU A 266 17.45 8.86 -5.46
N TRP A 267 16.75 8.33 -4.47
CA TRP A 267 17.32 8.03 -3.17
C TRP A 267 17.27 6.54 -2.88
N PHE A 268 18.40 5.98 -2.49
CA PHE A 268 18.56 4.56 -2.19
C PHE A 268 19.23 4.37 -0.84
N PHE A 269 18.98 3.22 -0.24
CA PHE A 269 19.73 2.78 0.94
C PHE A 269 20.76 1.75 0.52
N GLU A 270 21.99 1.96 0.95
CA GLU A 270 23.07 1.00 0.82
C GLU A 270 23.23 0.29 2.18
N PRO A 271 22.99 -1.03 2.23
CA PRO A 271 23.25 -1.81 3.43
C PRO A 271 24.70 -1.59 3.90
N PRO A 272 24.94 -1.55 5.22
CA PRO A 272 26.28 -1.33 5.74
C PRO A 272 27.19 -2.48 5.33
N ALA A 273 28.37 -2.15 4.83
CA ALA A 273 29.48 -3.09 4.83
C ALA A 273 29.93 -3.25 6.29
N TYR A 274 29.60 -4.39 6.91
CA TYR A 274 30.05 -4.69 8.27
C TYR A 274 31.57 -4.95 8.25
N ALA A 275 32.36 -3.89 8.38
CA ALA A 275 33.77 -4.00 8.73
C ALA A 275 33.88 -4.08 10.27
N LYS A 276 34.73 -4.96 10.78
CA LYS A 276 35.03 -5.03 12.22
C LYS A 276 35.56 -3.66 12.64
N ALA A 277 34.93 -3.03 13.64
CA ALA A 277 35.46 -1.80 14.21
C ALA A 277 36.88 -2.06 14.76
N PRO A 278 37.85 -1.17 14.53
CA PRO A 278 39.18 -1.30 15.12
C PRO A 278 39.15 -1.24 16.64
#